data_AF-A0A8B7JKD2-F1
#
_entry.id   AF-A0A8B7JKD2-F1
#
_cell.length_a   1.000
_cell.length_b   1.000
_cell.length_c   1.000
_cell.angle_alpha   90.00
_cell.angle_beta   90.00
_cell.angle_gamma   90.00
#
_symmetry.space_group_name_H-M   'P 1'
#
loop_
_entity.id
_entity.type
_entity.pdbx_description
1 polymer ?
#
loop_
_entity_poly.entity_id
_entity_poly.type
_entity_poly.pdbx_seq_one_letter_code
_entity_poly.pdbx_strand_id
1 'polypeptide(L)'
;FSLPDLTEQFSPPDVAPPILIKIVETIEKKGLECSTLYGTQGSSNSAELRQILECDTSSLDLETFDVHILSDALKRYLLDLPNPIIPAAVYSDMISAAQGTNIKYFKPQTKKLLLEF
;
A
#
# COMPACT_ATOMS: atom_id res chain seq x y z
N PHE A 1 13.15 8.61 5.57
CA PHE A 1 13.44 8.44 4.14
C PHE A 1 12.24 9.00 3.40
N SER A 2 12.41 9.43 2.15
CA SER A 2 11.31 9.94 1.33
C SER A 2 11.14 8.98 0.17
N LEU A 3 9.94 8.43 -0.01
CA LEU A 3 9.64 7.69 -1.23
C LEU A 3 9.45 8.68 -2.39
N PRO A 4 9.77 8.28 -3.64
CA PRO A 4 9.35 9.02 -4.82
C PRO A 4 7.82 9.04 -4.94
N ASP A 5 7.28 9.90 -5.79
CA ASP A 5 5.84 9.92 -6.02
C ASP A 5 5.38 8.59 -6.62
N LEU A 6 4.15 8.15 -6.30
CA LEU A 6 3.63 6.89 -6.81
C LEU A 6 3.65 6.84 -8.34
N THR A 7 3.41 7.98 -9.01
CA THR A 7 3.44 8.11 -10.47
C THR A 7 4.84 7.95 -11.07
N GLU A 8 5.90 8.07 -10.27
CA GLU A 8 7.29 7.90 -10.69
C GLU A 8 7.82 6.48 -10.43
N GLN A 9 7.05 5.63 -9.75
CA GLN A 9 7.51 4.32 -9.29
C GLN A 9 7.24 3.17 -10.26
N PHE A 10 6.42 3.40 -11.27
CA PHE A 10 6.08 2.41 -12.29
C PHE A 10 5.51 3.11 -13.53
N SER A 11 5.51 2.42 -14.66
CA SER A 11 4.97 2.93 -15.92
C SER A 11 4.28 1.80 -16.69
N PRO A 12 3.22 2.08 -17.46
CA PRO A 12 2.58 1.06 -18.29
C PRO A 12 3.60 0.32 -19.19
N PRO A 13 3.49 -1.01 -19.35
CA PRO A 13 2.34 -1.86 -19.03
C PRO A 13 2.25 -2.30 -17.56
N ASP A 14 3.19 -1.91 -16.70
CA ASP A 14 3.15 -2.27 -15.28
C ASP A 14 1.93 -1.63 -14.60
N VAL A 15 1.29 -2.38 -13.70
CA VAL A 15 0.03 -1.98 -13.04
C VAL A 15 0.24 -1.44 -11.63
N ALA A 16 1.44 -1.59 -11.06
CA ALA A 16 1.80 -1.13 -9.73
C ALA A 16 3.34 -1.11 -9.54
N PRO A 17 3.85 -0.40 -8.51
CA PRO A 17 5.26 -0.45 -8.13
C PRO A 17 5.75 -1.88 -7.84
N PRO A 18 6.92 -2.31 -8.39
CA PRO A 18 7.42 -3.68 -8.21
C PRO A 18 7.57 -4.11 -6.75
N ILE A 19 8.00 -3.20 -5.87
CA ILE A 19 8.16 -3.51 -4.44
C ILE A 19 6.81 -3.78 -3.76
N LEU A 20 5.77 -3.03 -4.12
CA LEU A 20 4.43 -3.26 -3.60
C LEU A 20 3.89 -4.62 -4.02
N ILE A 21 4.04 -4.98 -5.30
CA ILE A 21 3.64 -6.29 -5.82
C ILE A 21 4.31 -7.39 -5.00
N LYS A 22 5.64 -7.31 -4.84
CA LYS A 22 6.41 -8.33 -4.13
C LYS A 22 6.01 -8.47 -2.66
N ILE A 23 5.80 -7.36 -1.95
CA ILE A 23 5.35 -7.37 -0.55
C ILE A 23 3.97 -8.03 -0.45
N VAL A 24 3.02 -7.64 -1.30
CA VAL A 24 1.65 -8.16 -1.27
C VAL A 24 1.63 -9.66 -1.59
N GLU A 25 2.29 -10.10 -2.65
CA GLU A 25 2.38 -11.52 -3.01
C GLU A 25 2.99 -12.36 -1.87
N THR A 26 4.03 -11.84 -1.21
CA THR A 26 4.67 -12.54 -0.08
C THR A 26 3.74 -12.62 1.14
N ILE A 27 3.00 -11.54 1.44
CA ILE A 27 2.00 -11.55 2.51
C ILE A 27 0.86 -12.51 2.19
N GLU A 28 0.33 -12.51 0.97
CA GLU A 28 -0.74 -13.43 0.57
C GLU A 28 -0.28 -14.88 0.69
N LYS A 29 0.93 -15.20 0.23
CA LYS A 29 1.49 -16.55 0.32
C LYS A 29 1.67 -17.06 1.75
N LYS A 30 2.06 -16.19 2.69
CA LYS A 30 2.43 -16.59 4.07
C LYS A 30 1.35 -16.28 5.12
N GLY A 31 0.48 -15.31 4.85
CA GLY A 31 -0.32 -14.61 5.85
C GLY A 31 -1.82 -14.83 5.75
N LEU A 32 -2.32 -15.53 4.73
CA LEU A 32 -3.76 -15.77 4.53
C LEU A 32 -4.48 -16.35 5.77
N GLU A 33 -3.81 -17.24 6.50
CA GLU A 33 -4.35 -17.88 7.71
C GLU A 33 -3.98 -17.14 9.02
N CYS A 34 -3.26 -16.03 8.93
CA CYS A 34 -2.80 -15.27 10.10
C CYS A 34 -3.91 -14.31 10.59
N SER A 35 -4.61 -14.70 11.66
CA SER A 35 -5.71 -13.90 12.23
C SER A 35 -5.30 -12.53 12.80
N THR A 36 -4.00 -12.34 13.10
CA THR A 36 -3.44 -11.09 13.63
C THR A 36 -2.88 -10.18 12.54
N LEU A 37 -2.92 -10.61 11.28
CA LEU A 37 -2.39 -9.86 10.14
C LEU A 37 -3.03 -8.46 10.08
N TYR A 38 -2.20 -7.44 9.88
CA TYR A 38 -2.54 -6.02 9.90
C TYR A 38 -3.09 -5.45 11.23
N GLY A 39 -3.66 -6.25 12.12
CA GLY A 39 -4.23 -5.79 13.40
C GLY A 39 -3.18 -5.58 14.51
N THR A 40 -2.13 -6.40 14.53
CA THR A 40 -1.01 -6.24 15.45
C THR A 40 0.11 -5.46 14.76
N GLN A 41 0.70 -4.49 15.48
CA GLN A 41 1.93 -3.85 15.03
C GLN A 41 3.06 -4.87 15.14
N GLY A 42 3.78 -5.11 14.04
CA GLY A 42 4.95 -5.98 14.09
C GLY A 42 6.06 -5.37 14.95
N SER A 43 7.03 -6.19 15.34
CA SER A 43 8.22 -5.74 16.08
C SER A 43 9.28 -5.12 15.15
N SER A 44 8.86 -4.63 13.97
CA SER A 44 9.79 -4.14 12.95
C SER A 44 10.56 -2.92 13.45
N ASN A 45 11.87 -2.89 13.17
CA ASN A 45 12.70 -1.73 13.42
C ASN A 45 12.88 -0.89 12.14
N SER A 46 13.36 0.34 12.31
CA SER A 46 13.51 1.26 11.17
C SER A 46 14.51 0.79 10.12
N ALA A 47 15.49 -0.05 10.48
CA ALA A 47 16.47 -0.58 9.54
C ALA A 47 15.87 -1.71 8.68
N GLU A 48 15.06 -2.60 9.26
CA GLU A 48 14.34 -3.65 8.53
C GLU A 48 13.38 -3.05 7.49
N LEU A 49 12.62 -2.02 7.89
CA LEU A 49 11.70 -1.34 6.98
C LEU A 49 12.45 -0.67 5.82
N ARG A 50 13.58 -0.02 6.09
CA ARG A 50 14.42 0.56 5.03
C ARG A 50 14.99 -0.50 4.11
N GLN A 51 15.49 -1.61 4.67
CA GLN A 51 16.00 -2.71 3.87
C GLN A 51 14.94 -3.24 2.91
N ILE A 52 13.68 -3.36 3.35
CA ILE A 52 12.59 -3.79 2.48
C ILE A 52 12.25 -2.75 1.41
N LEU A 53 12.17 -1.46 1.78
CA LEU A 53 11.65 -0.41 0.90
C LEU A 53 12.70 0.23 -0.02
N GLU A 54 13.99 0.13 0.31
CA GLU A 54 15.09 0.74 -0.44
C GLU A 54 15.90 -0.27 -1.28
N CYS A 55 15.82 -1.56 -0.98
CA CYS A 55 16.62 -2.57 -1.67
C CYS A 55 16.02 -2.89 -3.05
N ASP A 56 16.89 -3.08 -4.03
CA ASP A 56 16.48 -3.53 -5.36
C ASP A 56 15.68 -4.83 -5.23
N THR A 57 14.48 -4.83 -5.81
CA THR A 57 13.52 -5.94 -5.69
C THR A 57 14.08 -7.26 -6.23
N SER A 58 15.10 -7.22 -7.09
CA SER A 58 15.81 -8.39 -7.61
C SER A 58 16.79 -9.03 -6.62
N SER A 59 17.30 -8.28 -5.63
CA SER A 59 18.33 -8.78 -4.70
C SER A 59 17.79 -9.19 -3.33
N LEU A 60 16.62 -8.70 -2.94
CA LEU A 60 16.07 -8.97 -1.61
C LEU A 60 15.13 -10.18 -1.60
N ASP A 61 15.43 -11.19 -0.79
CA ASP A 61 14.48 -12.27 -0.55
C ASP A 61 13.48 -11.88 0.56
N LEU A 62 12.24 -11.53 0.18
CA LEU A 62 11.20 -11.15 1.15
C LEU A 62 10.68 -12.34 1.95
N GLU A 63 10.90 -13.57 1.50
CA GLU A 63 10.43 -14.78 2.19
C GLU A 63 11.11 -14.97 3.55
N THR A 64 12.29 -14.37 3.76
CA THR A 64 13.03 -14.44 5.02
C THR A 64 12.43 -13.59 6.13
N PHE A 65 11.53 -12.64 5.81
CA PHE A 65 10.93 -11.74 6.79
C PHE A 65 9.64 -12.32 7.40
N ASP A 66 9.39 -12.00 8.66
CA ASP A 66 8.11 -12.30 9.31
C ASP A 66 6.96 -11.53 8.64
N VAL A 67 5.78 -12.16 8.58
CA VAL A 67 4.60 -11.57 7.92
C VAL A 67 4.15 -10.26 8.56
N HIS A 68 4.37 -10.08 9.87
CA HIS A 68 4.06 -8.81 10.54
C HIS A 68 5.04 -7.70 10.14
N ILE A 69 6.31 -8.03 9.89
CA ILE A 69 7.31 -7.08 9.37
C ILE A 69 6.93 -6.65 7.95
N LEU A 70 6.49 -7.58 7.10
CA LEU A 70 6.00 -7.26 5.75
C LEU A 70 4.73 -6.40 5.80
N SER A 71 3.80 -6.69 6.70
CA SER A 71 2.63 -5.86 6.96
C SER A 71 3.01 -4.45 7.41
N ASP A 72 3.99 -4.33 8.31
CA ASP A 72 4.50 -3.01 8.74
C ASP A 72 5.17 -2.27 7.59
N ALA A 73 5.93 -2.96 6.73
CA ALA A 73 6.55 -2.38 5.54
C ALA A 73 5.49 -1.88 4.55
N LEU A 74 4.42 -2.63 4.32
CA LEU A 74 3.29 -2.19 3.49
C LEU A 74 2.64 -0.93 4.06
N LYS A 75 2.29 -0.93 5.35
CA LYS A 75 1.72 0.25 6.02
C LYS A 75 2.67 1.44 5.92
N ARG A 76 3.96 1.21 6.16
CA ARG A 76 4.98 2.25 6.14
C ARG A 76 5.15 2.85 4.76
N TYR A 77 5.15 2.01 3.73
CA TYR A 77 5.20 2.46 2.34
C TYR A 77 4.04 3.42 2.04
N LEU A 78 2.81 3.05 2.40
CA LEU A 78 1.62 3.88 2.16
C LEU A 78 1.67 5.23 2.89
N LEU A 79 2.27 5.25 4.09
CA LEU A 79 2.41 6.46 4.90
C LEU A 79 3.56 7.37 4.43
N ASP A 80 4.61 6.81 3.85
CA ASP A 80 5.81 7.55 3.43
C ASP A 80 5.72 8.05 1.97
N LEU A 81 4.63 7.74 1.25
CA LEU A 81 4.35 8.34 -0.05
C LEU A 81 4.18 9.87 0.10
N PRO A 82 4.76 10.68 -0.82
CA PRO A 82 4.63 12.13 -0.76
C PRO A 82 3.19 12.60 -0.96
N ASN A 83 2.41 11.88 -1.77
CA ASN A 83 0.98 12.05 -1.94
C ASN A 83 0.25 10.75 -1.55
N PRO A 84 -0.84 10.82 -0.76
CA PRO A 84 -1.59 9.63 -0.39
C PRO A 84 -2.24 8.98 -1.62
N ILE A 85 -2.37 7.65 -1.61
CA ILE A 85 -3.01 6.89 -2.70
C ILE A 85 -4.44 7.38 -2.99
N ILE A 86 -5.13 7.88 -1.96
CA ILE A 86 -6.40 8.57 -2.11
C ILE A 86 -6.13 10.07 -1.95
N PRO A 87 -6.13 10.86 -3.05
CA PRO A 87 -5.93 12.29 -2.98
C PRO A 87 -6.97 12.97 -2.09
N ALA A 88 -6.58 14.07 -1.42
CA ALA A 88 -7.45 14.79 -0.49
C ALA A 88 -8.77 15.26 -1.12
N ALA A 89 -8.76 15.58 -2.42
CA ALA A 89 -9.95 15.96 -3.18
C ALA A 89 -10.98 14.81 -3.30
N VAL A 90 -10.52 13.56 -3.30
CA VAL A 90 -11.40 12.38 -3.30
C VAL A 90 -11.91 12.08 -1.89
N TYR A 91 -11.09 12.35 -0.88
CA TYR A 91 -11.44 12.08 0.53
C TYR A 91 -12.68 12.87 0.99
N SER A 92 -12.83 14.14 0.61
CA SER A 92 -14.02 14.94 0.98
C SER A 92 -15.31 14.31 0.47
N ASP A 93 -15.31 13.87 -0.78
CA ASP A 93 -16.47 13.23 -1.42
C ASP A 93 -16.76 11.88 -0.74
N MET A 94 -15.71 11.15 -0.33
CA MET A 94 -15.88 9.90 0.41
C MET A 94 -16.54 10.10 1.78
N ILE A 95 -16.15 11.15 2.52
CA ILE A 95 -16.74 11.43 3.84
C ILE A 95 -18.21 11.83 3.71
N SER A 96 -18.54 12.70 2.75
CA SER A 96 -19.93 13.05 2.47
C SER A 96 -20.76 11.84 2.06
N ALA A 97 -20.21 10.93 1.26
CA ALA A 97 -20.87 9.70 0.85
C ALA A 97 -21.05 8.70 2.01
N ALA A 98 -20.09 8.60 2.94
CA ALA A 98 -20.19 7.71 4.10
C ALA A 98 -21.25 8.18 5.12
N GLN A 99 -21.48 9.50 5.20
CA GLN A 99 -22.51 10.09 6.05
C GLN A 99 -23.92 10.03 5.42
N GLY A 100 -24.00 9.88 4.09
CA GLY A 100 -25.26 9.75 3.35
C GLY A 100 -25.64 8.27 3.11
N THR A 101 -26.91 7.93 3.28
CA THR A 101 -27.49 6.57 3.14
C THR A 101 -27.44 5.95 1.72
N ASN A 102 -26.58 6.41 0.80
CA ASN A 102 -26.58 6.00 -0.60
C ASN A 102 -25.21 5.57 -1.14
N ILE A 103 -24.69 4.49 -0.55
CA ILE A 103 -23.47 3.75 -0.94
C ILE A 103 -23.48 3.33 -2.44
N LYS A 104 -24.65 3.32 -3.09
CA LYS A 104 -24.84 2.91 -4.49
C LYS A 104 -24.21 3.88 -5.51
N TYR A 105 -24.04 5.15 -5.17
CA TYR A 105 -23.40 6.16 -6.05
C TYR A 105 -21.89 6.27 -5.83
N PHE A 106 -21.36 5.61 -4.80
CA PHE A 106 -19.95 5.66 -4.45
C PHE A 106 -19.05 4.92 -5.47
N LYS A 107 -19.49 3.76 -5.96
CA LYS A 107 -18.68 2.89 -6.85
C LYS A 107 -18.38 3.49 -8.25
N PRO A 108 -19.31 4.20 -8.92
CA PRO A 108 -19.01 4.82 -10.21
C PRO A 108 -18.18 6.10 -10.09
N GLN A 109 -18.46 6.94 -9.09
CA GLN A 109 -17.82 8.25 -8.92
C GLN A 109 -16.34 8.12 -8.52
N THR A 110 -16.03 7.19 -7.62
CA THR A 110 -14.66 6.96 -7.13
C THR A 110 -13.74 6.38 -8.19
N LYS A 111 -14.24 5.48 -9.07
CA LYS A 111 -13.48 5.00 -10.22
C LYS A 111 -13.12 6.11 -11.19
N LYS A 112 -14.05 7.05 -11.45
CA LYS A 112 -13.79 8.19 -12.34
C LYS A 112 -12.70 9.09 -11.77
N LEU A 113 -12.79 9.42 -10.48
CA LEU A 113 -11.80 10.26 -9.81
C LEU A 113 -10.40 9.61 -9.73
N LEU A 114 -10.32 8.31 -9.47
CA LEU A 114 -9.03 7.58 -9.42
C LEU A 114 -8.39 7.33 -10.79
N LEU A 115 -9.14 7.47 -11.89
CA LEU A 115 -8.66 7.31 -13.26
C LEU A 115 -8.37 8.66 -13.95
N GLU A 116 -8.72 9.78 -13.32
CA GLU A 116 -8.50 11.15 -13.82
C GLU A 116 -7.25 11.82 -13.20
N PHE A 117 -6.54 11.12 -12.30
CA PHE A 117 -5.18 11.44 -11.85
C PHE A 117 -4.20 10.41 -12.40
#